data_AF-A0A9D7U5N6-F1
#
_entry.id   AF-A0A9D7U5N6-F1
#
_cell.length_a   1.000
_cell.length_b   1.000
_cell.length_c   1.000
_cell.angle_alpha   90.00
_cell.angle_beta   90.00
_cell.angle_gamma   90.00
#
_symmetry.space_group_name_H-M   'P 1'
#
loop_
_entity.id
_entity.type
_entity.pdbx_description
1 polymer ?
#
loop_
_entity_poly.entity_id
_entity_poly.type
_entity_poly.pdbx_seq_one_letter_code
_entity_poly.pdbx_strand_id
1 'polypeptide(L)'
;MMTQTPISITGLVRNIGGLPQTNTPIRLRVYLETSASNNGALATAQWNGSAVVDRIVNATINSGDEVNVVYDLTWVPQSYQPLAGMGYGPCAPLRMANNISPRYRIEISVSSG
;
A
#
# COMPACT_ATOMS: atom_id res chain seq x y z
N MET A 1 4.48 25.25 -3.56
CA MET A 1 5.11 23.97 -3.16
C MET A 1 4.23 23.35 -2.08
N MET A 2 3.67 22.17 -2.30
CA MET A 2 2.98 21.42 -1.25
C MET A 2 4.06 20.61 -0.52
N THR A 3 4.23 20.82 0.79
CA THR A 3 5.20 20.07 1.59
C THR A 3 4.79 18.59 1.60
N GLN A 4 5.66 17.70 1.12
CA GLN A 4 5.48 16.25 1.30
C GLN A 4 5.51 15.96 2.79
N THR A 5 4.35 15.70 3.40
CA THR A 5 4.31 15.13 4.74
C THR A 5 4.62 13.64 4.61
N PRO A 6 5.73 13.13 5.16
CA PRO A 6 6.09 11.73 5.04
C PRO A 6 5.04 10.85 5.74
N ILE A 7 4.71 9.73 5.12
CA ILE A 7 3.87 8.69 5.74
C ILE A 7 4.79 7.57 6.18
N SER A 8 4.66 7.15 7.43
CA SER A 8 5.32 5.95 7.93
C SER A 8 4.30 4.81 7.99
N ILE A 9 4.69 3.64 7.47
CA ILE A 9 3.91 2.41 7.57
C ILE A 9 4.68 1.46 8.49
N THR A 10 4.03 0.97 9.54
CA THR A 10 4.62 -0.04 10.43
C THR A 10 3.90 -1.37 10.25
N GLY A 11 4.64 -2.41 9.90
CA GLY A 11 4.15 -3.78 9.84
C GLY A 11 4.68 -4.61 11.00
N LEU A 12 3.79 -5.28 11.72
CA LEU A 12 4.17 -6.29 12.71
C LEU A 12 4.39 -7.62 11.99
N VAL A 13 5.60 -8.19 12.10
CA VAL A 13 5.94 -9.48 11.52
C VAL A 13 6.33 -10.43 12.64
N ARG A 14 5.65 -11.58 12.70
CA ARG A 14 5.94 -12.66 13.67
C ARG A 14 6.57 -13.84 12.95
N ASN A 15 7.66 -14.38 13.50
CA ASN A 15 8.19 -15.67 13.07
C ASN A 15 7.56 -16.79 13.89
N ILE A 16 6.68 -17.56 13.24
CA ILE A 16 6.01 -18.72 13.83
C ILE A 16 6.75 -20.05 13.56
N GLY A 17 7.88 -20.00 12.86
CA GLY A 17 8.72 -21.15 12.56
C GLY A 17 9.71 -21.46 13.67
N GLY A 18 10.26 -22.68 13.68
CA GLY A 18 11.19 -23.15 14.72
C GLY A 18 12.63 -22.63 14.60
N LEU A 19 12.98 -21.95 13.50
CA LEU A 19 14.33 -21.46 13.23
C LEU A 19 14.35 -19.92 13.15
N PRO A 20 15.42 -19.27 13.65
CA PRO A 20 15.60 -17.84 13.47
C PRO A 20 15.77 -17.48 11.99
N GLN A 21 15.26 -16.32 11.61
CA GLN A 21 15.36 -15.75 10.28
C GLN A 21 16.24 -14.50 10.37
N THR A 22 17.45 -14.55 9.81
CA THR A 22 18.43 -13.45 9.91
C THR A 22 18.53 -12.71 8.58
N ASN A 23 18.59 -11.37 8.66
CA ASN A 23 18.69 -10.50 7.48
C ASN A 23 17.62 -10.76 6.40
N THR A 24 16.42 -11.16 6.82
CA THR A 24 15.35 -11.57 5.92
C THR A 24 14.72 -10.35 5.25
N PRO A 25 14.58 -10.35 3.91
CA PRO A 25 13.94 -9.26 3.20
C PRO A 25 12.43 -9.26 3.43
N ILE A 26 11.93 -8.17 3.97
CA ILE A 26 10.50 -7.93 4.19
C ILE A 26 10.10 -6.81 3.24
N ARG A 27 9.19 -7.13 2.32
CA ARG A 27 8.79 -6.26 1.22
C ARG A 27 7.39 -5.71 1.46
N LEU A 28 7.31 -4.39 1.48
CA LEU A 28 6.08 -3.61 1.43
C LEU A 28 5.76 -3.23 -0.02
N ARG A 29 4.53 -3.49 -0.44
CA ARG A 29 3.96 -2.96 -1.68
C ARG A 29 2.64 -2.26 -1.40
N VAL A 30 2.46 -1.08 -1.98
CA VAL A 30 1.18 -0.36 -1.96
C VAL A 30 0.65 -0.27 -3.37
N TYR A 31 -0.59 -0.69 -3.59
CA TYR A 31 -1.26 -0.63 -4.89
C TYR A 31 -2.41 0.37 -4.83
N LEU A 32 -2.62 1.06 -5.94
CA LEU A 32 -3.76 1.92 -6.17
C LEU A 32 -4.85 1.12 -6.92
N GLU A 33 -6.11 1.24 -6.51
CA GLU A 33 -7.27 0.71 -7.24
C GLU A 33 -7.31 1.24 -8.68
N THR A 34 -7.72 0.47 -9.69
CA THR A 34 -7.83 0.97 -11.08
C THR A 34 -8.94 2.02 -11.21
N SER A 35 -8.78 2.96 -12.14
CA SER A 35 -9.82 3.96 -12.42
C SER A 35 -11.13 3.32 -12.87
N ALA A 36 -11.08 2.26 -13.68
CA ALA A 36 -12.26 1.50 -14.09
C ALA A 36 -13.04 0.91 -12.89
N SER A 37 -12.33 0.30 -11.94
CA SER A 37 -12.93 -0.25 -10.71
C SER A 37 -13.55 0.84 -9.85
N ASN A 38 -12.82 1.95 -9.67
CA ASN A 38 -13.28 3.05 -8.84
C ASN A 38 -14.52 3.75 -9.44
N ASN A 39 -14.46 4.09 -10.72
CA ASN A 39 -15.54 4.78 -11.42
C ASN A 39 -16.79 3.90 -11.55
N GLY A 40 -16.60 2.59 -11.72
CA GLY A 40 -17.66 1.59 -11.77
C GLY A 40 -18.26 1.21 -10.41
N ALA A 41 -17.76 1.78 -9.31
CA ALA A 41 -18.22 1.48 -7.95
C ALA A 41 -18.16 -0.01 -7.59
N LEU A 42 -17.16 -0.74 -8.10
CA LEU A 42 -17.15 -2.20 -7.96
C LEU A 42 -17.11 -2.61 -6.47
N ALA A 43 -17.90 -3.63 -6.13
CA ALA A 43 -17.89 -4.22 -4.79
C ALA A 43 -16.50 -4.79 -4.47
N THR A 44 -15.97 -5.58 -5.40
CA THR A 44 -14.60 -6.10 -5.35
C THR A 44 -13.68 -5.17 -6.13
N ALA A 45 -12.78 -4.49 -5.42
CA ALA A 45 -11.82 -3.58 -6.04
C ALA A 45 -10.82 -4.33 -6.91
N GLN A 46 -10.52 -3.77 -8.08
CA GLN A 46 -9.43 -4.23 -8.94
C GLN A 46 -8.23 -3.30 -8.79
N TRP A 47 -7.02 -3.85 -8.76
CA TRP A 47 -5.79 -3.13 -8.44
C TRP A 47 -4.91 -2.97 -9.68
N ASN A 48 -4.17 -1.86 -9.78
CA ASN A 48 -3.17 -1.69 -10.82
C ASN A 48 -2.10 -2.80 -10.75
N GLY A 49 -1.58 -3.22 -11.90
CA GLY A 49 -0.57 -4.28 -11.98
C GLY A 49 0.79 -3.91 -11.37
N SER A 50 1.07 -2.61 -11.23
CA SER A 50 2.28 -2.09 -10.60
C SER A 50 1.95 -1.43 -9.27
N ALA A 51 2.82 -1.64 -8.28
CA ALA A 51 2.72 -0.97 -7.00
C ALA A 51 3.17 0.50 -7.12
N VAL A 52 2.45 1.41 -6.46
CA VAL A 52 2.82 2.83 -6.33
C VAL A 52 3.90 3.05 -5.27
N VAL A 53 4.08 2.08 -4.37
CA VAL A 53 5.21 1.99 -3.43
C VAL A 53 5.74 0.58 -3.46
N ASP A 54 7.06 0.43 -3.53
CA ASP A 54 7.76 -0.85 -3.40
C ASP A 54 9.04 -0.62 -2.58
N ARG A 55 9.09 -1.22 -1.40
CA ARG A 55 10.18 -1.04 -0.43
C ARG A 55 10.53 -2.36 0.22
N ILE A 56 11.82 -2.56 0.45
CA ILE A 56 12.36 -3.70 1.17
C ILE A 56 13.10 -3.16 2.38
N VAL A 57 12.82 -3.75 3.54
CA VAL A 57 13.60 -3.57 4.76
C VAL A 57 14.03 -4.95 5.22
N ASN A 58 15.30 -5.09 5.58
CA ASN A 58 15.82 -6.32 6.12
C ASN A 58 15.65 -6.32 7.64
N ALA A 59 15.17 -7.44 8.18
CA ALA A 59 15.05 -7.62 9.63
C ALA A 59 15.54 -9.00 10.05
N THR A 60 15.97 -9.09 11.30
CA THR A 60 16.21 -10.37 11.97
C THR A 60 15.03 -10.65 12.89
N ILE A 61 14.45 -11.85 12.77
CA ILE A 61 13.29 -12.31 13.54
C ILE A 61 13.62 -13.68 14.13
N ASN A 62 13.85 -13.75 15.44
CA ASN A 62 14.11 -15.03 16.08
C ASN A 62 12.85 -15.90 16.11
N SER A 63 13.01 -17.20 16.36
CA SER A 63 11.91 -18.14 16.51
C SER A 63 10.97 -17.72 17.64
N GLY A 64 9.67 -17.57 17.36
CA GLY A 64 8.66 -17.15 18.33
C GLY A 64 8.59 -15.65 18.59
N ASP A 65 9.51 -14.85 18.04
CA ASP A 65 9.56 -13.41 18.23
C ASP A 65 8.68 -12.64 17.23
N GLU A 66 8.36 -11.41 17.61
CA GLU A 66 7.76 -10.39 16.76
C GLU A 66 8.70 -9.22 16.56
N VAL A 67 8.68 -8.63 15.37
CA VAL A 67 9.40 -7.39 15.07
C VAL A 67 8.46 -6.39 14.41
N ASN A 68 8.60 -5.12 14.81
CA ASN A 68 8.01 -4.00 14.10
C ASN A 68 8.96 -3.58 12.98
N VAL A 69 8.49 -3.71 11.74
CA VAL A 69 9.20 -3.24 10.55
C VAL A 69 8.63 -1.88 10.18
N VAL A 70 9.46 -0.85 10.29
CA VAL A 70 9.08 0.53 9.97
C VAL A 70 9.53 0.84 8.54
N TYR A 71 8.61 1.33 7.73
CA TYR A 71 8.87 1.81 6.37
C TYR A 71 8.62 3.31 6.34
N ASP A 72 9.70 4.09 6.32
CA ASP A 72 9.61 5.54 6.16
C ASP A 72 9.48 5.88 4.68
N LEU A 73 8.32 6.42 4.31
CA LEU A 73 7.98 6.72 2.93
C LEU A 73 7.89 8.23 2.71
N THR A 74 8.51 8.69 1.63
CA THR A 74 8.24 10.02 1.06
C THR A 74 6.97 10.05 0.22
N TRP A 75 6.22 8.95 0.20
CA TRP A 75 5.00 8.78 -0.56
C TRP A 75 3.80 9.32 0.20
N VAL A 76 2.85 9.89 -0.54
CA VAL A 76 1.54 10.31 -0.06
C VAL A 76 0.46 9.77 -0.99
N PRO A 77 -0.75 9.42 -0.48
CA PRO A 77 -1.92 9.19 -1.28
C PRO A 77 -2.14 10.32 -2.28
N GLN A 78 -2.49 9.96 -3.50
CA GLN A 78 -2.80 10.93 -4.54
C GLN A 78 -3.98 11.80 -4.11
N SER A 79 -3.85 13.11 -4.31
CA SER A 79 -4.94 14.05 -4.08
C SER A 79 -5.92 14.02 -5.27
N TYR A 80 -7.06 14.70 -5.12
CA TYR A 80 -8.12 14.73 -6.12
C TYR A 80 -7.64 15.17 -7.52
N GLN A 81 -6.85 16.24 -7.59
CA GLN A 81 -6.41 16.82 -8.87
C GLN A 81 -5.51 15.87 -9.69
N PRO A 82 -4.46 15.25 -9.13
CA PRO A 82 -3.71 14.18 -9.79
C PRO A 82 -4.59 13.01 -10.25
N LEU A 83 -5.54 12.57 -9.42
CA LEU A 83 -6.42 11.44 -9.75
C LEU A 83 -7.34 11.75 -10.94
N ALA A 84 -7.86 12.97 -11.04
CA ALA A 84 -8.64 13.39 -12.20
C ALA A 84 -7.83 13.29 -13.51
N GLY A 85 -6.55 13.66 -13.47
CA GLY A 85 -5.63 13.52 -14.62
C GLY A 85 -5.28 12.06 -14.97
N MET A 86 -5.52 11.12 -14.05
CA MET A 86 -5.28 9.68 -14.24
C MET A 86 -6.54 8.91 -14.66
N GLY A 87 -7.62 9.61 -15.02
CA GLY A 87 -8.87 9.00 -15.48
C GLY A 87 -9.80 8.51 -14.37
N TYR A 88 -9.52 8.87 -13.11
CA TYR A 88 -10.48 8.68 -12.03
C TYR A 88 -11.55 9.76 -12.14
N GLY A 89 -12.80 9.35 -12.05
CA GLY A 89 -13.96 10.20 -12.08
C GLY A 89 -14.86 9.95 -10.87
N PRO A 90 -15.92 10.74 -10.72
CA PRO A 90 -16.91 10.53 -9.67
C PRO A 90 -17.55 9.15 -9.84
N CYS A 91 -17.61 8.39 -8.76
CA CYS A 91 -18.29 7.10 -8.71
C CYS A 91 -19.82 7.31 -8.89
N ALA A 92 -20.31 7.17 -10.12
CA ALA A 92 -21.71 7.18 -10.53
C ALA A 92 -22.53 8.47 -10.23
N PRO A 93 -23.58 8.79 -11.02
CA PRO A 93 -24.34 10.04 -10.87
C PRO A 93 -25.20 10.15 -9.59
N LEU A 94 -25.20 9.13 -8.72
CA LEU A 94 -26.15 9.05 -7.59
C LEU A 94 -25.62 9.62 -6.28
N ARG A 95 -24.31 9.84 -6.11
CA ARG A 95 -23.75 10.38 -4.86
C ARG A 95 -22.54 11.27 -5.16
N MET A 96 -22.80 12.58 -5.23
CA MET A 96 -21.80 13.66 -5.27
C MET A 96 -20.80 13.56 -6.43
N ALA A 97 -21.06 14.34 -7.48
CA ALA A 97 -20.24 14.48 -8.70
C ALA A 97 -18.78 14.92 -8.50
N ASN A 98 -18.28 15.01 -7.26
CA ASN A 98 -16.92 15.44 -6.92
C ASN A 98 -16.17 14.49 -5.98
N ASN A 99 -16.69 13.30 -5.65
CA ASN A 99 -15.94 12.39 -4.78
C ASN A 99 -15.14 11.34 -5.58
N ILE A 100 -13.87 11.64 -5.84
CA ILE A 100 -12.88 10.66 -6.30
C ILE A 100 -12.17 10.11 -5.06
N SER A 101 -12.37 8.83 -4.76
CA SER A 101 -11.81 8.17 -3.57
C SER A 101 -11.36 6.76 -3.92
N PRO A 102 -10.21 6.59 -4.61
CA PRO A 102 -9.66 5.27 -4.86
C PRO A 102 -9.22 4.60 -3.57
N ARG A 103 -9.38 3.28 -3.53
CA ARG A 103 -8.87 2.46 -2.44
C ARG A 103 -7.37 2.23 -2.64
N TYR A 104 -6.68 1.94 -1.54
CA TYR A 104 -5.29 1.48 -1.54
C TYR A 104 -5.23 0.07 -0.94
N ARG A 105 -4.38 -0.79 -1.52
CA ARG A 105 -4.06 -2.11 -0.98
C ARG A 105 -2.63 -2.12 -0.50
N ILE A 106 -2.42 -2.50 0.76
CA ILE A 106 -1.11 -2.65 1.36
C ILE A 106 -0.81 -4.15 1.46
N GLU A 107 0.30 -4.58 0.87
CA GLU A 107 0.80 -5.94 0.95
C GLU A 107 2.16 -5.92 1.65
N ILE A 108 2.32 -6.73 2.68
CA ILE A 108 3.60 -6.99 3.33
C ILE A 108 3.90 -8.47 3.12
N SER A 109 5.08 -8.78 2.61
CA SER A 109 5.51 -10.13 2.30
C SER A 109 6.91 -10.38 2.83
N VAL A 110 7.15 -11.60 3.30
CA VAL A 110 8.46 -12.06 3.76
C VAL A 110 8.94 -13.09 2.73
N SER A 111 10.15 -12.92 2.21
CA SER A 111 10.78 -13.95 1.39
C SER A 111 11.87 -14.64 2.21
N SER A 112 11.62 -15.88 2.63
CA SER A 112 12.65 -16.75 3.19
C SER A 112 13.47 -17.34 2.05
N GLY A 113 14.80 -17.16 2.11
CA GLY A 113 15.76 -17.88 1.26
C GLY A 113 16.00 -19.30 1.73
#